data_AF-A0A948UUZ2-F1
#
_entry.id   AF-A0A948UUZ2-F1
#
_cell.length_a   1.000
_cell.length_b   1.000
_cell.length_c   1.000
_cell.angle_alpha   90.00
_cell.angle_beta   90.00
_cell.angle_gamma   90.00
#
_symmetry.space_group_name_H-M   'P 1'
#
loop_
_entity.id
_entity.type
_entity.pdbx_description
1 polymer ?
#
loop_
_entity_poly.entity_id
_entity_poly.type
_entity_poly.pdbx_seq_one_letter_code
_entity_poly.pdbx_strand_id
1 'polypeptide(L)'
;MYKFYLLLWLRWAARVSLCSLLLALLLSALITLYIYITQGSPVLSGEIIGALMQITKFWFPIAWSLTLLLALFRSIKYIFNICIAGYELKLYGCNEKEALQEIGYGDLVGVWRKWFMLIIWMVAAQMVFALAFTYVFSDFGGVFEWFNISWLFGFILLSGYFSFVVLANRCKRVKIKQC
;
A
#
# COMPACT_ATOMS: atom_id res chain seq x y z
N MET A 1 -15.76 16.57 -9.17
CA MET A 1 -14.82 15.98 -8.19
C MET A 1 -14.63 14.46 -8.30
N TYR A 2 -15.61 13.64 -8.71
CA TYR A 2 -15.41 12.17 -8.81
C TYR A 2 -14.23 11.77 -9.70
N LYS A 3 -14.03 12.44 -10.85
CA LYS A 3 -12.88 12.22 -11.76
C LYS A 3 -11.54 12.45 -11.06
N PHE A 4 -11.47 13.46 -10.18
CA PHE A 4 -10.28 13.77 -9.40
C PHE A 4 -9.93 12.61 -8.46
N TYR A 5 -10.88 12.17 -7.63
CA TYR A 5 -10.65 11.08 -6.67
C TYR A 5 -10.32 9.75 -7.36
N LEU A 6 -10.99 9.43 -8.47
CA LEU A 6 -10.70 8.22 -9.24
C LEU A 6 -9.28 8.23 -9.80
N LEU A 7 -8.85 9.33 -10.43
CA LEU A 7 -7.51 9.45 -11.00
C LEU A 7 -6.42 9.51 -9.93
N LEU A 8 -6.69 10.19 -8.82
CA LEU A 8 -5.83 10.21 -7.64
C LEU A 8 -5.62 8.78 -7.12
N TRP A 9 -6.72 8.05 -6.93
CA TRP A 9 -6.68 6.67 -6.45
C TRP A 9 -5.95 5.75 -7.42
N LEU A 10 -6.23 5.82 -8.73
CA LEU A 10 -5.56 4.99 -9.73
C LEU A 10 -4.04 5.21 -9.73
N ARG A 11 -3.59 6.48 -9.72
CA ARG A 11 -2.17 6.82 -9.65
C ARG A 11 -1.52 6.32 -8.37
N TRP A 12 -2.21 6.50 -7.24
CA TRP A 12 -1.74 6.02 -5.94
C TRP A 12 -1.65 4.49 -5.90
N ALA A 13 -2.71 3.80 -6.33
CA ALA A 13 -2.80 2.34 -6.33
C ALA A 13 -1.72 1.73 -7.22
N ALA A 14 -1.53 2.26 -8.44
CA ALA A 14 -0.46 1.82 -9.33
C ALA A 14 0.92 2.00 -8.68
N ARG A 15 1.16 3.14 -8.03
CA ARG A 15 2.44 3.41 -7.35
C ARG A 15 2.67 2.49 -6.16
N VAL A 16 1.68 2.30 -5.28
CA VAL A 16 1.79 1.39 -4.14
C VAL A 16 2.02 -0.05 -4.62
N SER A 17 1.30 -0.48 -5.65
CA SER A 17 1.47 -1.81 -6.25
C SER A 17 2.89 -2.00 -6.78
N LEU A 18 3.35 -1.12 -7.68
CA LEU A 18 4.67 -1.23 -8.29
C LEU A 18 5.79 -1.12 -7.25
N CYS A 19 5.75 -0.13 -6.36
CA CYS A 19 6.78 0.03 -5.34
C CYS A 19 6.84 -1.16 -4.38
N SER A 20 5.70 -1.65 -3.89
CA SER A 20 5.69 -2.77 -2.94
C SER A 20 6.17 -4.07 -3.57
N LEU A 21 5.68 -4.40 -4.77
CA LEU A 21 6.02 -5.63 -5.48
C LEU A 21 7.49 -5.65 -5.93
N LEU A 22 8.00 -4.55 -6.50
CA LEU A 22 9.39 -4.47 -6.94
C LEU A 22 10.35 -4.57 -5.75
N LEU A 23 10.06 -3.86 -4.65
CA LEU A 23 10.87 -3.97 -3.44
C LEU A 23 10.80 -5.36 -2.82
N ALA A 24 9.62 -6.01 -2.84
CA ALA A 24 9.46 -7.37 -2.31
C ALA A 24 10.28 -8.38 -3.12
N LEU A 25 10.21 -8.28 -4.45
CA LEU A 25 10.96 -9.12 -5.37
C LEU A 25 12.46 -8.94 -5.16
N LEU A 26 12.95 -7.70 -5.10
CA LEU A 26 14.36 -7.40 -4.84
C LEU A 26 14.82 -7.97 -3.49
N LEU A 27 14.05 -7.74 -2.42
CA LEU A 27 14.42 -8.19 -1.09
C LEU A 27 14.39 -9.72 -0.96
N SER A 28 13.39 -10.38 -1.55
CA SER A 28 13.32 -11.85 -1.61
C SER A 28 14.46 -12.46 -2.44
N ALA A 29 14.85 -11.82 -3.54
CA ALA A 29 15.99 -12.23 -4.36
C ALA A 29 17.32 -12.06 -3.61
N LEU A 30 17.50 -10.96 -2.88
CA LEU A 30 18.69 -10.74 -2.04
C LEU A 30 18.83 -11.78 -0.93
N ILE A 31 17.72 -12.14 -0.25
CA ILE A 31 17.73 -13.20 0.76
C ILE A 31 18.08 -14.55 0.12
N THR A 32 17.51 -14.85 -1.04
CA THR A 32 17.78 -16.10 -1.76
C THR A 32 19.24 -16.17 -2.19
N LEU A 33 19.80 -15.07 -2.71
CA LEU A 33 21.20 -14.96 -3.10
C LEU A 33 22.14 -15.11 -1.90
N TYR A 34 21.79 -14.49 -0.77
CA TYR A 34 22.54 -14.65 0.48
C TYR A 34 22.60 -16.12 0.90
N ILE A 35 21.46 -16.82 0.90
CA ILE A 35 21.39 -18.25 1.23
C ILE A 35 22.27 -19.05 0.26
N TYR A 36 22.17 -18.80 -1.04
CA TYR A 36 23.00 -19.48 -2.05
C TYR A 36 24.50 -19.32 -1.81
N ILE A 37 24.95 -18.08 -1.50
CA ILE A 37 26.35 -17.79 -1.21
C ILE A 37 26.80 -18.53 0.06
N THR A 38 25.99 -18.51 1.13
CA THR A 38 26.32 -19.18 2.39
C THR A 38 26.39 -20.70 2.28
N GLN A 39 25.71 -21.29 1.28
CA GLN A 39 25.74 -22.72 0.99
C GLN A 39 26.92 -23.13 0.09
N GLY A 40 27.88 -22.23 -0.15
CA GLY A 40 29.10 -22.55 -0.90
C GLY A 40 28.98 -22.40 -2.42
N SER A 41 27.91 -21.75 -2.92
CA SER A 41 27.71 -21.44 -4.35
C SER A 41 27.88 -22.65 -5.29
N PRO A 42 27.12 -23.75 -5.09
CA PRO A 42 27.21 -24.94 -5.92
C PRO A 42 26.83 -24.64 -7.37
N VAL A 43 27.42 -25.35 -8.34
CA VAL A 43 27.14 -25.16 -9.78
C VAL A 43 25.64 -25.22 -10.05
N LEU A 44 25.11 -24.23 -10.77
CA LEU A 44 23.68 -24.11 -11.07
C LEU A 44 23.19 -25.29 -11.92
N SER A 45 22.60 -26.28 -11.26
CA SER A 45 21.82 -27.35 -11.89
C SER A 45 20.32 -26.98 -11.92
N GLY A 46 19.52 -27.69 -12.72
CA GLY A 46 18.08 -27.49 -12.76
C GLY A 46 17.41 -27.67 -11.39
N GLU A 47 17.90 -28.60 -10.58
CA GLU A 47 17.44 -28.83 -9.21
C GLU A 47 17.74 -27.65 -8.28
N ILE A 48 18.96 -27.10 -8.36
CA ILE A 48 19.36 -25.95 -7.55
C ILE A 48 18.55 -24.71 -7.93
N ILE A 49 18.32 -24.47 -9.23
CA ILE A 49 17.45 -23.38 -9.69
C ILE A 49 16.02 -23.57 -9.16
N GLY A 50 15.49 -24.79 -9.19
CA GLY A 50 14.19 -25.13 -8.61
C GLY A 50 14.11 -24.82 -7.11
N ALA A 51 15.14 -25.20 -6.35
CA ALA A 51 15.24 -24.92 -4.92
C ALA A 51 15.31 -23.42 -4.61
N LEU A 52 16.15 -22.67 -5.35
CA LEU A 52 16.25 -21.21 -5.19
C LEU A 52 14.91 -20.51 -5.47
N MET A 53 14.19 -20.95 -6.50
CA MET A 53 12.86 -20.41 -6.81
C MET A 53 11.84 -20.69 -5.69
N GLN A 54 11.90 -21.86 -5.03
CA GLN A 54 11.05 -22.14 -3.87
C GLN A 54 11.38 -21.24 -2.68
N ILE A 55 12.67 -21.01 -2.41
CA ILE A 55 13.13 -20.09 -1.37
C ILE A 55 12.63 -18.68 -1.65
N THR A 56 12.77 -18.19 -2.88
CA THR A 56 12.25 -16.87 -3.28
C THR A 56 10.74 -16.77 -3.09
N LYS A 57 9.98 -17.79 -3.53
CA LYS A 57 8.51 -17.83 -3.36
C LYS A 57 8.10 -17.82 -1.89
N PHE A 58 8.84 -18.50 -1.03
CA PHE A 58 8.59 -18.51 0.42
C PHE A 58 8.83 -17.14 1.05
N TRP A 59 9.93 -16.47 0.72
CA TRP A 59 10.26 -15.17 1.30
C TRP A 59 9.44 -14.03 0.73
N PHE A 60 8.89 -14.18 -0.48
CA PHE A 60 8.17 -13.11 -1.17
C PHE A 60 6.97 -12.55 -0.38
N PRO A 61 6.01 -13.35 0.15
CA PRO A 61 4.89 -12.80 0.95
C PRO A 61 5.35 -12.06 2.21
N ILE A 62 6.41 -12.53 2.86
CA ILE A 62 6.97 -11.92 4.07
C ILE A 62 7.60 -10.57 3.70
N ALA A 63 8.44 -10.56 2.67
CA ALA A 63 9.04 -9.34 2.14
C ALA A 63 7.97 -8.35 1.67
N TRP A 64 6.93 -8.83 1.00
CA TRP A 64 5.83 -8.00 0.49
C TRP A 64 5.04 -7.33 1.60
N SER A 65 4.84 -8.01 2.74
CA SER A 65 4.18 -7.39 3.91
C SER A 65 4.93 -6.17 4.42
N LEU A 66 6.27 -6.27 4.52
CA LEU A 66 7.12 -5.17 4.97
C LEU A 66 7.20 -4.05 3.92
N THR A 67 7.40 -4.40 2.66
CA THR A 67 7.54 -3.40 1.60
C THR A 67 6.23 -2.70 1.28
N LEU A 68 5.08 -3.35 1.50
CA LEU A 68 3.77 -2.73 1.41
C LEU A 68 3.61 -1.59 2.43
N LEU A 69 4.04 -1.80 3.67
CA LEU A 69 3.99 -0.75 4.71
C LEU A 69 4.87 0.44 4.33
N LEU A 70 6.09 0.17 3.84
CA LEU A 70 7.00 1.20 3.33
C LEU A 70 6.42 1.94 2.12
N ALA A 71 5.80 1.22 1.18
CA ALA A 71 5.17 1.79 -0.01
C ALA A 71 3.99 2.69 0.36
N LEU A 72 3.15 2.28 1.32
CA LEU A 72 2.05 3.10 1.84
C LEU A 72 2.57 4.40 2.46
N PHE A 73 3.63 4.35 3.26
CA PHE A 73 4.26 5.56 3.80
C PHE A 73 4.81 6.50 2.72
N ARG A 74 5.62 5.97 1.80
CA ARG A 74 6.23 6.78 0.74
C ARG A 74 5.19 7.36 -0.22
N SER A 75 4.11 6.62 -0.48
CA SER A 75 3.08 7.03 -1.44
C SER A 75 2.38 8.33 -1.09
N ILE A 76 2.18 8.63 0.20
CA ILE A 76 1.49 9.86 0.64
C ILE A 76 2.23 11.10 0.18
N LYS A 77 3.57 11.12 0.20
CA LYS A 77 4.32 12.30 -0.25
C LYS A 77 3.94 12.72 -1.67
N TYR A 78 3.61 11.74 -2.51
CA TYR A 78 3.37 11.94 -3.93
C TYR A 78 1.92 12.19 -4.30
N ILE A 79 0.99 12.20 -3.34
CA ILE A 79 -0.40 12.57 -3.61
C ILE A 79 -0.62 14.08 -3.55
N PHE A 80 0.28 14.80 -2.87
CA PHE A 80 0.19 16.24 -2.66
C PHE A 80 0.97 17.02 -3.73
N ASN A 81 0.53 18.25 -3.99
CA ASN A 81 1.15 19.21 -4.92
C ASN A 81 1.26 18.70 -6.37
N ILE A 82 0.37 17.78 -6.77
CA ILE A 82 0.23 17.32 -8.14
C ILE A 82 -1.15 17.72 -8.66
N CYS A 83 -1.18 18.38 -9.81
CA CYS A 83 -2.41 18.68 -10.52
C CYS A 83 -2.96 17.41 -11.19
N ILE A 84 -4.21 17.07 -10.86
CA ILE A 84 -4.97 15.93 -11.38
C ILE A 84 -6.34 16.45 -11.78
N ALA A 85 -6.70 16.36 -13.06
CA ALA A 85 -8.01 16.78 -13.56
C ALA A 85 -8.45 18.19 -13.11
N GLY A 86 -7.51 19.16 -13.09
CA GLY A 86 -7.78 20.55 -12.68
C GLY A 86 -7.85 20.78 -11.17
N TYR A 87 -7.48 19.79 -10.35
CA TYR A 87 -7.42 19.95 -8.90
C TYR A 87 -6.12 19.39 -8.31
N GLU A 88 -5.68 19.95 -7.19
CA GLU A 88 -4.52 19.50 -6.43
C GLU A 88 -4.86 19.35 -4.94
N LEU A 89 -4.26 18.35 -4.29
CA LEU A 89 -4.26 18.24 -2.83
C LEU A 89 -3.12 19.07 -2.27
N LYS A 90 -3.45 20.10 -1.48
CA LYS A 90 -2.48 20.93 -0.78
C LYS A 90 -2.46 20.63 0.72
N LEU A 91 -1.25 20.51 1.23
CA LEU A 91 -0.99 20.39 2.67
C LEU A 91 -0.72 21.78 3.24
N TYR A 92 -1.46 22.13 4.27
CA TYR A 92 -1.29 23.38 5.01
C TYR A 92 -0.43 23.17 6.25
N GLY A 93 0.39 24.17 6.55
CA GLY A 93 1.17 24.22 7.79
C GLY A 93 0.30 24.38 9.04
N CYS A 94 0.94 24.40 10.22
CA CYS A 94 0.25 24.50 11.52
C CYS A 94 -0.64 25.74 11.67
N ASN A 95 -0.36 26.82 10.93
CA ASN A 95 -1.15 28.06 10.98
C ASN A 95 -2.33 28.11 10.00
N GLU A 96 -2.59 27.04 9.23
CA GLU A 96 -3.68 26.90 8.24
C GLU A 96 -3.75 27.97 7.13
N LYS A 97 -2.86 28.97 7.15
CA LYS A 97 -2.83 30.12 6.23
C LYS A 97 -1.96 29.85 4.99
N GLU A 98 -0.87 29.12 5.15
CA GLU A 98 0.11 28.88 4.08
C GLU A 98 0.13 27.41 3.66
N ALA A 99 0.02 27.20 2.35
CA ALA A 99 0.20 25.89 1.75
C ALA A 99 1.71 25.62 1.59
N LEU A 100 2.17 24.44 2.03
CA LEU A 100 3.55 24.03 1.90
C LEU A 100 3.86 23.71 0.43
N GLN A 101 4.80 24.46 -0.17
CA GLN A 101 5.24 24.23 -1.55
C GLN A 101 6.10 22.97 -1.65
N GLU A 102 7.02 22.78 -0.71
CA GLU A 102 7.81 21.56 -0.58
C GLU A 102 7.37 20.79 0.65
N ILE A 103 7.05 19.51 0.47
CA ILE A 103 6.55 18.65 1.55
C ILE A 103 7.66 17.71 2.00
N GLY A 104 8.14 17.93 3.23
CA GLY A 104 9.06 17.04 3.91
C GLY A 104 8.38 15.78 4.45
N TYR A 105 9.14 14.73 4.73
CA TYR A 105 8.60 13.53 5.38
C TYR A 105 8.14 13.81 6.82
N GLY A 106 8.76 14.77 7.52
CA GLY A 106 8.39 15.16 8.89
C GLY A 106 6.98 15.74 8.99
N ASP A 107 6.60 16.61 8.04
CA ASP A 107 5.28 17.25 8.01
C ASP A 107 4.16 16.25 7.74
N LEU A 108 4.49 15.17 7.02
CA LEU A 108 3.57 14.13 6.62
C LEU A 108 3.26 13.14 7.75
N VAL A 109 4.12 12.97 8.75
CA VAL A 109 3.96 11.92 9.77
C VAL A 109 2.60 12.02 10.46
N GLY A 110 2.16 13.24 10.82
CA GLY A 110 0.88 13.45 11.50
C GLY A 110 -0.34 13.10 10.62
N VAL A 111 -0.28 13.47 9.33
CA VAL A 111 -1.34 13.15 8.36
C VAL A 111 -1.34 11.66 8.03
N TRP A 112 -0.15 11.09 7.82
CA TRP A 112 0.07 9.68 7.55
C TRP A 112 -0.50 8.80 8.66
N ARG A 113 -0.21 9.10 9.94
CA ARG A 113 -0.75 8.33 11.07
C ARG A 113 -2.28 8.28 11.07
N LYS A 114 -2.93 9.43 10.86
CA LYS A 114 -4.40 9.52 10.83
C LYS A 114 -4.98 8.77 9.63
N TRP A 115 -4.39 8.95 8.46
CA TRP A 115 -4.81 8.27 7.23
C TRP A 115 -4.59 6.75 7.30
N PHE A 116 -3.46 6.32 7.84
CA PHE A 116 -3.12 4.91 7.99
C PHE A 116 -4.06 4.22 8.99
N MET A 117 -4.35 4.87 10.12
CA MET A 117 -5.35 4.40 11.08
C MET A 117 -6.73 4.29 10.42
N LEU A 118 -7.11 5.24 9.58
CA LEU A 118 -8.36 5.19 8.83
C LEU A 118 -8.41 3.98 7.87
N ILE A 119 -7.32 3.68 7.16
CA ILE A 119 -7.23 2.48 6.31
C ILE A 119 -7.39 1.21 7.15
N ILE A 120 -6.73 1.11 8.29
CA ILE A 120 -6.85 -0.06 9.17
C ILE A 120 -8.32 -0.28 9.58
N TRP A 121 -9.02 0.78 10.00
CA TRP A 121 -10.44 0.68 10.35
C TRP A 121 -11.32 0.28 9.16
N MET A 122 -11.06 0.81 7.96
CA MET A 122 -11.80 0.43 6.76
C MET A 122 -11.55 -1.03 6.34
N VAL A 123 -10.30 -1.49 6.43
CA VAL A 123 -9.95 -2.89 6.16
C VAL A 123 -10.61 -3.80 7.20
N ALA A 124 -10.61 -3.43 8.49
CA ALA A 124 -11.30 -4.19 9.53
C ALA A 124 -12.82 -4.30 9.24
N ALA A 125 -13.46 -3.21 8.80
CA ALA A 125 -14.86 -3.24 8.38
C ALA A 125 -15.06 -4.17 7.18
N GLN A 126 -14.19 -4.09 6.15
CA GLN A 126 -14.24 -4.98 4.99
C GLN A 126 -14.04 -6.44 5.37
N MET A 127 -13.18 -6.75 6.35
CA MET A 127 -13.00 -8.11 6.87
C MET A 127 -14.28 -8.66 7.50
N VAL A 128 -14.98 -7.84 8.29
CA VAL A 128 -16.27 -8.23 8.88
C VAL A 128 -17.31 -8.49 7.79
N PHE A 129 -17.39 -7.63 6.78
CA PHE A 129 -18.29 -7.83 5.64
C PHE A 129 -17.94 -9.07 4.82
N ALA A 130 -16.66 -9.28 4.53
CA ALA A 130 -16.19 -10.45 3.81
C ALA A 130 -16.53 -11.73 4.56
N LEU A 131 -16.33 -11.76 5.88
CA LEU A 131 -16.72 -12.88 6.73
C LEU A 131 -18.21 -13.20 6.69
N ALA A 132 -19.06 -12.18 6.83
CA ALA A 132 -20.50 -12.35 6.72
C ALA A 132 -20.88 -12.88 5.33
N PHE A 133 -20.23 -12.40 4.27
CA PHE A 133 -20.45 -12.89 2.92
C PHE A 133 -20.00 -14.34 2.74
N THR A 134 -18.80 -14.71 3.23
CA THR A 134 -18.30 -16.09 3.22
C THR A 134 -19.27 -17.04 3.93
N TYR A 135 -19.79 -16.64 5.09
CA TYR A 135 -20.74 -17.44 5.86
C TYR A 135 -22.07 -17.70 5.11
N VAL A 136 -22.52 -16.74 4.29
CA VAL A 136 -23.80 -16.85 3.56
C VAL A 136 -23.64 -17.54 2.20
N PHE A 137 -22.53 -17.33 1.51
CA PHE A 137 -22.38 -17.67 0.09
C PHE A 137 -21.30 -18.73 -0.21
N SER A 138 -20.61 -19.29 0.79
CA SER A 138 -19.56 -20.28 0.55
C SER A 138 -19.49 -21.37 1.62
N ASP A 139 -18.88 -22.50 1.26
CA ASP A 139 -18.65 -23.63 2.16
C ASP A 139 -17.34 -23.51 2.97
N PHE A 140 -16.64 -22.37 2.90
CA PHE A 140 -15.40 -22.18 3.65
C PHE A 140 -15.68 -22.15 5.15
N GLY A 141 -14.92 -22.94 5.92
CA GLY A 141 -15.08 -23.08 7.37
C GLY A 141 -14.62 -21.87 8.18
N GLY A 142 -13.78 -21.00 7.59
CA GLY A 142 -13.30 -19.80 8.27
C GLY A 142 -12.39 -18.88 7.44
N VAL A 143 -11.98 -17.75 8.05
CA VAL A 143 -11.14 -16.70 7.44
C VAL A 143 -9.84 -17.27 6.86
N PHE A 144 -9.18 -18.16 7.59
CA PHE A 144 -7.83 -18.63 7.26
C PHE A 144 -7.77 -19.54 6.04
N GLU A 145 -8.91 -20.03 5.54
CA GLU A 145 -8.94 -20.91 4.37
C GLU A 145 -8.75 -20.13 3.06
N TRP A 146 -9.26 -18.90 3.00
CA TRP A 146 -9.20 -18.08 1.79
C TRP A 146 -8.37 -16.81 1.95
N PHE A 147 -8.22 -16.31 3.19
CA PHE A 147 -7.52 -15.05 3.45
C PHE A 147 -6.01 -15.20 3.25
N ASN A 148 -5.48 -14.38 2.35
CA ASN A 148 -4.05 -14.29 2.07
C ASN A 148 -3.64 -12.83 1.87
N ILE A 149 -2.33 -12.60 1.70
CA ILE A 149 -1.79 -11.26 1.50
C ILE A 149 -2.37 -10.54 0.28
N SER A 150 -2.76 -11.27 -0.77
CA SER A 150 -3.38 -10.69 -1.97
C SER A 150 -4.78 -10.13 -1.66
N TRP A 151 -5.57 -10.82 -0.83
CA TRP A 151 -6.85 -10.31 -0.35
C TRP A 151 -6.69 -9.08 0.53
N LEU A 152 -5.75 -9.13 1.48
CA LEU A 152 -5.41 -7.97 2.31
C LEU A 152 -5.01 -6.77 1.45
N PHE A 153 -4.18 -7.00 0.43
CA PHE A 153 -3.76 -5.97 -0.51
C PHE A 153 -4.96 -5.39 -1.27
N GLY A 154 -5.88 -6.23 -1.76
CA GLY A 154 -7.14 -5.79 -2.36
C GLY A 154 -7.97 -4.90 -1.44
N PHE A 155 -8.13 -5.30 -0.17
CA PHE A 155 -8.84 -4.50 0.83
C PHE A 155 -8.16 -3.16 1.12
N ILE A 156 -6.83 -3.13 1.15
CA ILE A 156 -6.07 -1.88 1.32
C ILE A 156 -6.30 -0.95 0.13
N LEU A 157 -6.26 -1.47 -1.11
CA LEU A 157 -6.50 -0.67 -2.31
C LEU A 157 -7.92 -0.10 -2.33
N LEU A 158 -8.92 -0.92 -2.01
CA LEU A 158 -10.31 -0.49 -1.93
C LEU A 158 -10.51 0.58 -0.84
N SER A 159 -9.97 0.33 0.35
CA SER A 159 -9.97 1.29 1.46
C SER A 159 -9.29 2.61 1.09
N GLY A 160 -8.22 2.55 0.29
CA GLY A 160 -7.49 3.71 -0.20
C GLY A 160 -8.39 4.72 -0.91
N TYR A 161 -9.32 4.27 -1.77
CA TYR A 161 -10.24 5.16 -2.48
C TYR A 161 -11.10 5.98 -1.51
N PHE A 162 -11.77 5.31 -0.58
CA PHE A 162 -12.63 5.96 0.42
C PHE A 162 -11.80 6.81 1.40
N SER A 163 -10.59 6.37 1.74
CA SER A 163 -9.70 7.10 2.64
C SER A 163 -9.35 8.48 2.10
N PHE A 164 -9.14 8.64 0.79
CA PHE A 164 -8.81 9.94 0.19
C PHE A 164 -10.00 10.91 0.21
N VAL A 165 -11.21 10.39 0.02
CA VAL A 165 -12.44 11.19 0.13
C VAL A 165 -12.59 11.72 1.55
N VAL A 166 -12.43 10.84 2.55
CA VAL A 166 -12.51 11.23 3.97
C VAL A 166 -11.38 12.20 4.34
N LEU A 167 -10.15 11.95 3.88
CA LEU A 167 -9.00 12.79 4.15
C LEU A 167 -9.21 14.23 3.66
N ALA A 168 -9.68 14.38 2.42
CA ALA A 168 -9.93 15.69 1.81
C ALA A 168 -11.09 16.45 2.48
N ASN A 169 -12.12 15.74 2.95
CA ASN A 169 -13.32 16.37 3.51
C ASN A 169 -13.23 16.63 5.02
N ARG A 170 -12.48 15.82 5.78
CA ARG A 170 -12.44 15.88 7.24
C ARG A 170 -11.14 16.47 7.79
N CYS A 171 -10.03 16.41 7.05
CA CYS A 171 -8.75 16.89 7.55
C CYS A 171 -8.58 18.39 7.28
N LYS A 172 -8.60 19.24 8.32
CA LYS A 172 -8.43 20.70 8.18
C LYS A 172 -7.15 21.12 7.46
N ARG A 173 -6.07 20.33 7.63
CA ARG A 173 -4.75 20.57 7.02
C ARG A 173 -4.67 20.19 5.55
N VAL A 174 -5.64 19.45 5.03
CA VAL A 174 -5.64 18.98 3.64
C VAL A 174 -6.81 19.65 2.94
N LYS A 175 -6.54 20.44 1.90
CA LYS A 175 -7.61 21.02 1.09
C LYS A 175 -7.37 20.75 -0.39
N ILE A 176 -8.47 20.65 -1.12
CA ILE A 176 -8.44 20.60 -2.57
C ILE A 176 -8.45 22.03 -3.08
N LYS A 177 -7.49 22.38 -3.94
CA LYS A 177 -7.46 23.65 -4.66
C LYS A 177 -7.52 23.38 -6.16
N GLN A 178 -8.06 24.35 -6.90
CA GLN A 178 -8.01 24.31 -8.35
C GLN A 178 -6.58 24.64 -8.80
N CYS A 179 -6.06 23.80 -9.69
CA CYS A 179 -4.97 24.14 -10.59
C CYS A 179 -5.60 24.53 -11.94
#